data_AF-A0A4Q2UFZ5-F1
#
_entry.id   AF-A0A4Q2UFZ5-F1
#
_cell.length_a   1.000
_cell.length_b   1.000
_cell.length_c   1.000
_cell.angle_alpha   90.00
_cell.angle_beta   90.00
_cell.angle_gamma   90.00
#
_symmetry.space_group_name_H-M   'P 1'
#
loop_
_entity.id
_entity.type
_entity.pdbx_description
1 polymer ?
#
loop_
_entity_poly.entity_id
_entity_poly.type
_entity_poly.pdbx_seq_one_letter_code
_entity_poly.pdbx_strand_id
1 'polypeptide(L)'
;MNVTHRKLDQQAVRMAATTLILAEGCTTTLMVQQFLRNQGYSTYQADISDWLNEVAQQENWNVDQNPLFRVYHFPTFSALPQ
;
A
#
# COMPACT_ATOMS: atom_id res chain seq x y z
N MET A 1 -14.45 12.64 -23.57
CA MET A 1 -15.05 11.64 -22.67
C MET A 1 -14.78 12.10 -21.25
N ASN A 2 -15.81 12.37 -20.44
CA ASN A 2 -15.62 12.68 -19.02
C ASN A 2 -15.31 11.38 -18.30
N VAL A 3 -14.04 11.16 -17.97
CA VAL A 3 -13.62 10.02 -17.16
C VAL A 3 -13.98 10.35 -15.72
N THR A 4 -15.09 9.79 -15.23
CA THR A 4 -15.44 9.85 -13.81
C THR A 4 -14.46 8.96 -13.06
N HIS A 5 -13.44 9.57 -12.46
CA HIS A 5 -12.49 8.86 -11.63
C HIS A 5 -13.17 8.35 -10.36
N ARG A 6 -12.86 7.11 -9.97
CA ARG A 6 -13.35 6.54 -8.70
C ARG A 6 -12.69 7.29 -7.55
N LYS A 7 -13.48 7.61 -6.52
CA LYS A 7 -12.97 8.18 -5.28
C LYS A 7 -12.12 7.13 -4.55
N LEU A 8 -11.00 7.57 -4.02
CA LEU A 8 -10.13 6.75 -3.19
C LEU A 8 -10.73 6.53 -1.80
N ASP A 9 -10.61 5.31 -1.28
CA ASP A 9 -10.93 4.95 0.10
C ASP A 9 -9.88 3.98 0.67
N GLN A 10 -9.95 3.74 1.98
CA GLN A 10 -9.03 2.85 2.70
C GLN A 10 -9.04 1.42 2.14
N GLN A 11 -10.21 0.90 1.75
CA GLN A 11 -10.34 -0.47 1.27
C GLN A 11 -9.62 -0.65 -0.08
N ALA A 12 -9.72 0.32 -0.98
CA ALA A 12 -9.00 0.30 -2.25
C ALA A 12 -7.48 0.32 -2.02
N VAL A 13 -6.99 1.17 -1.12
CA VAL A 13 -5.55 1.22 -0.75
C VAL A 13 -5.09 -0.11 -0.17
N ARG A 14 -5.86 -0.67 0.76
CA ARG A 14 -5.60 -1.97 1.38
C ARG A 14 -5.47 -3.08 0.33
N MET A 15 -6.48 -3.24 -0.54
CA MET A 15 -6.47 -4.29 -1.56
C MET A 15 -5.32 -4.14 -2.55
N ALA A 16 -5.04 -2.90 -2.98
CA ALA A 16 -3.91 -2.62 -3.88
C ALA A 16 -2.57 -2.96 -3.22
N ALA A 17 -2.36 -2.52 -1.98
CA ALA A 17 -1.15 -2.78 -1.23
C ALA A 17 -0.95 -4.28 -0.96
N THR A 18 -1.98 -4.99 -0.51
CA THR A 18 -1.96 -6.46 -0.33
C THR A 18 -1.60 -7.17 -1.63
N THR A 19 -2.20 -6.77 -2.76
CA THR A 19 -1.90 -7.39 -4.07
C THR A 19 -0.43 -7.20 -4.44
N LEU A 20 0.11 -6.01 -4.26
CA LEU A 20 1.51 -5.71 -4.55
C LEU A 20 2.46 -6.46 -3.62
N ILE A 21 2.18 -6.52 -2.31
CA ILE A 21 3.00 -7.28 -1.35
C ILE A 21 2.98 -8.79 -1.69
N LEU A 22 1.83 -9.34 -2.10
CA LEU A 22 1.75 -10.75 -2.51
C LEU A 22 2.53 -11.03 -3.80
N ALA A 23 2.58 -10.08 -4.74
CA ALA A 23 3.28 -10.25 -6.01
C ALA A 23 4.79 -10.02 -5.89
N GLU A 24 5.20 -8.98 -5.16
CA GLU A 24 6.58 -8.46 -5.15
C GLU A 24 7.28 -8.67 -3.79
N GLY A 25 6.57 -9.15 -2.78
CA GLY A 25 7.06 -9.29 -1.40
C GLY A 25 6.97 -8.00 -0.57
N CYS A 26 6.82 -6.83 -1.20
CA CYS A 26 6.67 -5.54 -0.53
C CYS A 26 5.94 -4.52 -1.41
N THR A 27 5.65 -3.34 -0.85
CA THR A 27 5.11 -2.21 -1.61
C THR A 27 5.56 -0.87 -1.03
N THR A 28 5.35 0.19 -1.80
CA THR A 28 5.58 1.59 -1.40
C THR A 28 4.36 2.44 -1.77
N THR A 29 4.26 3.63 -1.20
CA THR A 29 3.21 4.60 -1.56
C THR A 29 3.14 4.86 -3.07
N LEU A 30 4.30 4.93 -3.75
CA LEU A 30 4.36 5.16 -5.19
C LEU A 30 3.83 3.97 -5.99
N MET A 31 4.18 2.74 -5.60
CA MET A 31 3.68 1.53 -6.27
C MET A 31 2.15 1.42 -6.15
N VAL A 32 1.62 1.67 -4.94
CA VAL A 32 0.17 1.68 -4.71
C VAL A 32 -0.51 2.78 -5.53
N GLN A 33 0.08 3.96 -5.60
CA GLN A 33 -0.45 5.07 -6.40
C GLN A 33 -0.53 4.71 -7.89
N GLN A 34 0.54 4.17 -8.46
CA GLN A 34 0.57 3.77 -9.87
C GLN A 34 -0.45 2.67 -10.16
N PHE A 35 -0.54 1.67 -9.29
CA PHE A 35 -1.51 0.58 -9.40
C PHE A 35 -2.95 1.10 -9.40
N LEU A 36 -3.31 1.98 -8.46
CA LEU A 36 -4.65 2.56 -8.36
C LEU A 36 -4.99 3.49 -9.53
N ARG A 37 -4.04 4.30 -9.99
CA ARG A 37 -4.22 5.15 -11.18
C ARG A 37 -4.51 4.33 -12.43
N ASN A 38 -3.83 3.20 -12.60
CA ASN A 38 -4.08 2.27 -13.72
C ASN A 38 -5.48 1.64 -13.66
N GLN A 39 -6.12 1.62 -12.48
CA GLN A 39 -7.49 1.17 -12.27
C GLN A 39 -8.52 2.32 -12.35
N GLY A 40 -8.10 3.54 -12.68
CA GLY A 40 -8.98 4.69 -12.87
C GLY A 40 -9.31 5.47 -11.59
N TYR A 41 -8.62 5.23 -10.48
CA TYR A 41 -8.78 6.03 -9.26
C TYR A 41 -8.09 7.39 -9.39
N SER A 42 -8.71 8.43 -8.81
CA SER A 42 -8.04 9.70 -8.56
C SER A 42 -7.31 9.60 -7.22
N THR A 43 -6.01 9.89 -7.20
CA THR A 43 -5.15 9.62 -6.04
C THR A 43 -4.20 10.78 -5.75
N TYR A 44 -4.15 11.21 -4.49
CA TYR A 44 -3.06 12.03 -3.96
C TYR A 44 -2.11 11.17 -3.13
N GLN A 45 -0.82 11.50 -3.18
CA GLN A 45 0.20 10.71 -2.48
C GLN A 45 0.04 10.77 -0.96
N ALA A 46 -0.38 11.94 -0.42
CA ALA A 46 -0.66 12.11 1.01
C ALA A 46 -1.76 11.15 1.47
N ASP A 47 -2.92 11.17 0.80
CA ASP A 47 -4.05 10.28 1.13
C ASP A 47 -3.63 8.80 1.13
N ILE A 48 -2.87 8.36 0.12
CA ILE A 48 -2.40 6.98 0.04
C ILE A 48 -1.44 6.68 1.19
N SER A 49 -0.53 7.60 1.53
CA SER A 49 0.42 7.42 2.62
C SER A 49 -0.30 7.29 3.97
N ASP A 50 -1.32 8.12 4.20
CA ASP A 50 -2.09 8.09 5.45
C ASP A 50 -2.86 6.78 5.56
N TRP A 51 -3.58 6.38 4.51
CA TRP A 51 -4.28 5.10 4.50
C TRP A 51 -3.35 3.88 4.60
N LEU A 52 -2.20 3.89 3.94
CA LEU A 52 -1.20 2.81 4.06
C LEU A 52 -0.67 2.68 5.48
N ASN A 53 -0.41 3.80 6.16
CA ASN A 53 0.04 3.77 7.55
C ASN A 53 -1.04 3.20 8.46
N GLU A 54 -2.29 3.62 8.30
CA GLU A 54 -3.41 3.09 9.08
C GLU A 54 -3.61 1.59 8.84
N VAL A 55 -3.61 1.16 7.58
CA VAL A 55 -3.74 -0.26 7.20
C VAL A 55 -2.60 -1.08 7.79
N ALA A 56 -1.35 -0.61 7.67
CA ALA A 56 -0.20 -1.30 8.23
C ALA A 56 -0.29 -1.44 9.75
N GLN A 57 -0.77 -0.43 10.46
CA GLN A 57 -0.99 -0.51 11.91
C GLN A 57 -2.12 -1.49 12.26
N GLN A 58 -3.25 -1.42 11.56
CA GLN A 58 -4.42 -2.26 11.82
C GLN A 58 -4.16 -3.75 11.53
N GLU A 59 -3.39 -4.05 10.49
CA GLU A 59 -3.10 -5.42 10.06
C GLU A 59 -1.72 -5.90 10.51
N ASN A 60 -1.05 -5.13 11.37
CA ASN A 60 0.24 -5.46 11.95
C ASN A 60 1.30 -5.76 10.87
N TRP A 61 1.37 -4.96 9.81
CA TRP A 61 2.40 -5.06 8.78
C TRP A 61 3.70 -4.44 9.26
N ASN A 62 4.82 -4.91 8.71
CA ASN A 62 6.11 -4.31 8.93
C ASN A 62 6.29 -3.08 8.04
N VAL A 63 6.93 -2.06 8.59
CA VAL A 63 7.21 -0.80 7.91
C VAL A 63 8.68 -0.44 8.08
N ASP A 64 9.44 -0.59 7.01
CA ASP A 64 10.83 -0.14 6.98
C ASP A 64 10.87 1.31 6.52
N GLN A 65 11.43 2.19 7.35
CA GLN A 65 11.53 3.60 7.06
C GLN A 65 12.96 3.96 6.62
N ASN A 66 13.09 4.34 5.35
CA ASN A 66 14.33 4.87 4.80
C ASN A 66 14.22 6.40 4.68
N PRO A 67 15.34 7.13 4.45
CA PRO A 67 15.31 8.59 4.36
C PRO A 67 14.40 9.16 3.26
N LEU A 68 14.05 8.35 2.26
CA LEU A 68 13.31 8.78 1.07
C LEU A 68 11.84 8.32 1.08
N PHE A 69 11.54 7.14 1.62
CA PHE A 69 10.21 6.56 1.60
C PHE A 69 10.10 5.40 2.59
N ARG A 70 8.85 4.97 2.83
CA ARG A 70 8.51 3.78 3.60
C ARG A 70 8.27 2.59 2.68
N VAL A 71 8.73 1.42 3.11
CA VAL A 71 8.47 0.13 2.48
C VAL A 71 7.57 -0.67 3.41
N TYR A 72 6.49 -1.21 2.87
CA TYR A 72 5.48 -1.98 3.61
C TYR A 72 5.53 -3.43 3.16
N HIS A 73 5.50 -4.37 4.10
CA HIS A 73 5.46 -5.79 3.80
C HIS A 73 4.79 -6.58 4.93
N PHE A 74 4.36 -7.81 4.63
CA PHE A 74 3.79 -8.67 5.67
C PHE A 74 4.86 -9.06 6.71
N PRO A 75 4.43 -9.35 7.95
CA PRO A 75 5.32 -9.95 8.94
C PRO A 75 5.95 -11.21 8.40
N THR A 76 7.27 -11.27 8.43
CA THR A 76 7.97 -12.53 8.23
C THR A 76 7.80 -13.36 9.49
N PHE A 77 7.23 -14.56 9.33
CA PHE A 77 7.34 -15.57 10.38
C PHE A 77 8.81 -15.99 10.44
N SER A 78 9.56 -15.41 11.38
CA SER A 78 10.84 -15.98 11.78
C SER A 78 10.51 -17.37 12.31
N ALA A 79 10.85 -18.42 11.53
CA ALA A 79 10.80 -19.78 12.05
C ALA A 79 11.58 -19.80 13.37
N LEU A 80 10.97 -20.34 14.42
CA LEU A 80 11.60 -20.48 15.73
C LEU A 80 13.02 -21.05 15.55
N PRO A 81 14.04 -20.50 16.26
CA PRO A 81 15.36 -21.11 16.24
C PRO A 81 15.22 -22.58 16.66
N GLN A 82 15.75 -23.48 15.82
CA GLN A 82 15.86 -24.91 16.09
C GLN A 82 16.78 -25.16 17.28
#